data_AF-A0A955N0J1-F1
#
_entry.id   AF-A0A955N0J1-F1
#
_cell.length_a   1.000
_cell.length_b   1.000
_cell.length_c   1.000
_cell.angle_alpha   90.00
_cell.angle_beta   90.00
_cell.angle_gamma   90.00
#
_symmetry.space_group_name_H-M   'P 1'
#
loop_
_entity.id
_entity.type
_entity.pdbx_description
1 polymer ?
#
loop_
_entity_poly.entity_id
_entity_poly.type
_entity_poly.pdbx_seq_one_letter_code
_entity_poly.pdbx_strand_id
1 'polypeptide(L)' 'MDRENLRDILRLDPRSRHRDKVHLLCQFIPDSPSQDVPDPYYGGSGGFDHVMDLIEEACPGILEKLQNGCEAQR' A
#
# COMPACT_ATOMS: atom_id res chain seq x y z
N MET A 1 2.46 -2.93 -7.00
CA MET A 1 1.92 -2.58 -5.67
C MET A 1 0.51 -2.09 -5.91
N ASP A 2 -0.36 -3.04 -6.19
CA ASP A 2 -1.60 -2.81 -6.92
C ASP A 2 -2.59 -3.93 -6.59
N ARG A 3 -3.77 -3.86 -7.18
CA ARG A 3 -4.83 -4.85 -7.03
C ARG A 3 -4.46 -6.26 -7.48
N GLU A 4 -3.55 -6.42 -8.45
CA GLU A 4 -3.10 -7.75 -8.85
C GLU A 4 -2.24 -8.38 -7.75
N ASN A 5 -1.27 -7.64 -7.20
CA ASN A 5 -0.48 -8.11 -6.07
C ASN A 5 -1.38 -8.40 -4.85
N LEU A 6 -2.34 -7.52 -4.56
CA LEU A 6 -3.30 -7.72 -3.46
C LEU A 6 -4.07 -9.03 -3.64
N ARG A 7 -4.64 -9.26 -4.83
CA ARG A 7 -5.38 -10.48 -5.16
C ARG A 7 -4.49 -11.70 -4.99
N ASP A 8 -3.26 -11.65 -5.47
CA ASP A 8 -2.35 -12.79 -5.47
C ASP A 8 -1.86 -13.13 -4.05
N ILE A 9 -1.58 -12.12 -3.21
CA ILE A 9 -1.29 -12.33 -1.79
C ILE A 9 -2.51 -12.93 -1.06
N LEU A 10 -3.72 -12.41 -1.29
CA LEU A 10 -4.92 -12.92 -0.64
C LEU A 10 -5.25 -14.37 -1.06
N ARG A 11 -4.89 -14.78 -2.29
CA ARG A 11 -5.00 -16.17 -2.73
C ARG A 11 -4.10 -17.13 -1.94
N LEU A 12 -2.98 -16.65 -1.39
CA LEU A 12 -2.10 -17.44 -0.53
C LEU A 12 -2.67 -17.65 0.88
N ASP A 13 -3.71 -16.88 1.25
CA ASP A 13 -4.44 -17.03 2.51
C ASP A 13 -5.90 -17.45 2.28
N PRO A 14 -6.14 -18.71 1.84
CA PRO A 14 -7.49 -19.19 1.50
C PRO A 14 -8.43 -19.24 2.72
N ARG A 15 -7.89 -19.17 3.94
CA ARG A 15 -8.67 -19.12 5.18
C ARG A 15 -8.89 -17.69 5.70
N SER A 16 -8.40 -16.68 4.98
CA SER A 16 -8.53 -15.25 5.34
C SER A 16 -8.07 -14.93 6.77
N ARG A 17 -7.04 -15.63 7.27
CA ARG A 17 -6.47 -15.43 8.62
C ARG A 17 -5.69 -14.13 8.79
N HIS A 18 -5.23 -13.56 7.68
CA HIS A 18 -4.35 -12.39 7.64
C HIS A 18 -4.90 -11.30 6.71
N ARG A 19 -6.15 -11.45 6.25
CA ARG A 19 -6.78 -10.52 5.31
C ARG A 19 -6.81 -9.08 5.83
N ASP A 20 -6.95 -8.90 7.13
CA ASP A 20 -6.92 -7.63 7.86
C ASP A 20 -5.53 -6.97 7.91
N LYS A 21 -4.48 -7.69 7.52
CA LYS A 21 -3.09 -7.20 7.51
C LYS A 21 -2.60 -6.79 6.12
N VAL A 22 -3.35 -7.11 5.06
CA VAL A 22 -2.94 -6.86 3.66
C VAL A 22 -3.67 -5.64 3.12
N HIS A 23 -2.92 -4.60 2.76
CA HIS A 23 -3.43 -3.32 2.30
C HIS A 23 -2.70 -2.86 1.04
N LEU A 24 -3.38 -2.05 0.23
CA LEU A 24 -2.73 -1.32 -0.86
C LEU A 24 -1.97 -0.12 -0.27
N LEU A 25 -0.83 0.22 -0.88
CA LEU A 25 0.00 1.33 -0.40
C LEU A 25 -0.75 2.66 -0.46
N CYS A 26 -1.42 2.95 -1.58
CA CYS A 26 -2.14 4.22 -1.76
C CYS A 26 -3.36 4.38 -0.84
N GLN A 27 -3.78 3.35 -0.09
CA GLN A 27 -4.80 3.51 0.97
C GLN A 27 -4.31 4.41 2.12
N PHE A 28 -3.01 4.62 2.23
CA PHE A 28 -2.39 5.47 3.25
C PHE A 28 -2.11 6.89 2.78
N ILE A 29 -2.48 7.22 1.54
CA ILE A 29 -2.38 8.58 0.99
C ILE A 29 -3.76 9.24 1.14
N PRO A 30 -3.88 10.38 1.85
CA PRO A 30 -5.14 11.11 1.95
C PRO A 30 -5.66 11.51 0.57
N ASP A 31 -6.96 11.31 0.32
CA ASP A 31 -7.64 11.68 -0.93
C ASP A 31 -6.96 11.16 -2.22
N SER A 32 -6.28 10.02 -2.14
CA SER A 32 -5.51 9.49 -3.26
C SER A 32 -6.38 9.29 -4.52
N PRO A 33 -5.95 9.80 -5.69
CA PRO A 33 -6.71 9.66 -6.93
C PRO A 33 -6.69 8.24 -7.50
N SER A 34 -5.78 7.39 -7.02
CA SER A 34 -5.60 6.00 -7.43
C SER A 34 -5.40 5.11 -6.21
N GLN A 35 -5.76 3.83 -6.34
CA GLN A 35 -5.45 2.82 -5.32
C GLN A 35 -4.21 2.00 -5.65
N ASP A 36 -3.68 2.16 -6.87
CA ASP A 36 -2.61 1.35 -7.42
C ASP A 36 -1.37 2.22 -7.64
N VAL A 37 -0.20 1.70 -7.24
CA VAL A 37 1.11 2.26 -7.59
C VAL A 37 1.50 1.69 -8.96
N PRO A 38 1.78 2.53 -9.96
CA PRO A 38 2.14 2.07 -11.30
C PRO A 38 3.49 1.34 -11.30
N ASP A 39 3.67 0.43 -12.26
CA ASP A 39 4.95 -0.25 -12.45
C ASP A 39 6.00 0.74 -13.02
N PRO A 40 7.12 1.00 -12.31
CA PRO A 40 8.10 2.00 -12.73
C PRO A 40 8.85 1.62 -14.00
N TYR A 41 8.90 0.34 -14.39
CA TYR A 41 9.65 -0.13 -15.55
C TYR A 41 9.03 0.31 -16.89
N TYR A 42 7.75 0.70 -16.90
CA TYR A 42 7.02 1.12 -18.10
C TYR A 42 6.72 2.63 -18.14
N GLY A 43 7.12 3.39 -17.12
CA GLY A 43 6.81 4.82 -16.96
C GLY A 43 7.77 5.79 -17.67
N GLY A 44 8.68 5.30 -18.50
CA GLY A 44 9.73 6.13 -19.10
C GLY A 44 10.74 6.64 -18.05
N SER A 45 11.40 7.77 -18.32
CA SER A 45 12.49 8.27 -17.48
C SER A 45 12.05 8.74 -16.08
N GLY A 46 10.77 9.06 -15.88
CA GLY A 46 10.22 9.53 -14.60
C GLY A 46 9.40 8.48 -13.84
N GLY A 47 9.33 7.23 -14.34
CA GLY A 47 8.50 6.20 -13.72
C GLY A 47 8.93 5.86 -12.29
N PHE A 48 10.24 5.83 -12.04
CA PHE A 48 10.79 5.59 -10.71
C PHE A 48 10.57 6.76 -9.75
N ASP A 49 10.74 8.01 -10.20
CA ASP A 49 10.51 9.20 -9.38
C ASP A 49 9.04 9.26 -8.95
N HIS A 50 8.10 9.05 -9.87
CA HIS A 50 6.68 9.05 -9.55
C HIS A 50 6.29 7.96 -8.53
N VAL A 51 6.87 6.76 -8.66
CA VAL A 51 6.67 5.69 -7.67
C VAL A 51 7.29 6.05 -6.32
N MET A 52 8.45 6.72 -6.31
CA MET A 52 9.07 7.21 -5.08
C MET A 52 8.16 8.23 -4.37
N ASP A 53 7.61 9.21 -5.10
CA ASP A 53 6.68 10.20 -4.55
C ASP A 53 5.49 9.53 -3.86
N LEU A 54 4.87 8.53 -4.51
CA LEU A 54 3.76 7.77 -3.93
C LEU A 54 4.15 6.99 -2.67
N ILE A 55 5.37 6.45 -2.62
CA ILE A 55 5.87 5.75 -1.43
C ILE A 55 6.09 6.74 -0.29
N GLU A 56 6.70 7.89 -0.55
CA GLU A 56 6.95 8.93 0.44
C GLU A 56 5.64 9.51 1.00
N GLU A 57 4.66 9.78 0.15
CA GLU A 57 3.34 10.27 0.55
C GLU A 57 2.56 9.26 1.41
N ALA A 58 2.72 7.95 1.16
CA ALA A 58 2.03 6.91 1.91
C ALA A 58 2.66 6.63 3.30
N CYS A 59 3.96 6.87 3.46
CA CYS A 59 4.70 6.56 4.69
C CYS A 59 4.09 7.17 5.97
N PRO A 60 3.68 8.46 6.00
CA PRO A 60 3.03 9.05 7.17
C PRO A 60 1.77 8.31 7.61
N GLY A 61 0.88 7.96 6.67
CA GLY A 61 -0.37 7.25 6.98
C GLY A 61 -0.13 5.81 7.49
N ILE A 62 0.93 5.15 6.99
CA ILE A 62 1.36 3.85 7.52
C ILE A 62 1.85 3.99 8.97
N LEU A 63 2.69 5.00 9.23
CA LEU A 63 3.23 5.25 10.56
C LEU A 63 2.11 5.54 11.57
N GLU A 64 1.15 6.39 11.21
CA GLU A 64 -0.03 6.69 12.03
C GLU A 64 -0.82 5.42 12.36
N LYS A 65 -1.11 4.57 11.37
CA LYS A 65 -1.81 3.31 11.60
C LYS A 65 -1.06 2.41 12.59
N LEU A 66 0.25 2.31 12.46
CA LEU A 66 1.07 1.47 13.34
C LEU A 66 1.12 2.02 14.77
N GLN A 67 1.20 3.34 14.94
CA GLN A 67 1.15 3.99 16.25
C GLN A 67 -0.19 3.76 16.93
N ASN A 68 -1.30 4.01 16.22
CA ASN A 68 -2.66 3.82 16.75
C ASN A 68 -2.97 2.34 17.04
N GLY A 69 -2.47 1.42 16.22
CA GLY A 69 -2.58 -0.02 16.46
C GLY A 69 -1.82 -0.49 17.71
N CYS A 70 -0.67 0.14 18.01
CA CYS A 70 0.14 -0.16 19.19
C CYS A 70 -0.52 0.33 20.48
N GLU A 71 -1.28 1.42 20.43
CA GLU A 71 -2.06 1.92 21.57
C GLU A 71 -3.28 1.04 21.89
N ALA A 72 -3.95 0.48 20.86
CA ALA A 72 -5.07 -0.44 21.04
C ALA A 72 -4.66 -1.82 21.61
N GLN A 73 -3.36 -2.11 21.70
CA GLN A 73 -2.80 -3.36 22.22
C GLN A 73 -2.10 -3.20 23.59
N ARG A 74 -2.20 -2.02 24.23
CA ARG A 74 -1.78 -1.78 25.62
C ARG A 74 -2.98 -1.73 26.56
#